data_AF-A0A2Z6UIM9-F1
#
_entry.id   AF-A0A2Z6UIM9-F1
#
_cell.length_a   1.000
_cell.length_b   1.000
_cell.length_c   1.000
_cell.angle_alpha   90.00
_cell.angle_beta   90.00
_cell.angle_gamma   90.00
#
_symmetry.space_group_name_H-M   'P 1'
#
loop_
_entity.id
_entity.type
_entity.pdbx_description
1 polymer ?
#
loop_
_entity_poly.entity_id
_entity_poly.type
_entity_poly.pdbx_seq_one_letter_code
_entity_poly.pdbx_strand_id
1 'polypeptide(L)'
;MKKTFYLSTKAVLIALSSLALTACNDSQPKTTTAPDVASVQAEPKVMAYGRFVPERNDDFAWENDKVAFRVYGPAAPLKGHSSGVDAWFKKVDYSIIDKWYAGHLKGISYHQDHGEGYDPYHTGISRGVGSTAIWIDNTPYAAHSFKRYTINESGGSNVSFTLEYEWYTPLGIVKELKTISMPLGTQVFTVDSVFTLDGEPAVLPIAIGVATHDEKAKVSYNKETGRISAWEVIHDYGVGTGALLDPMRVEGIKHIPSEVKDESHIWMFTSSDTQGKVTYKAGFAWQGAGEITTNEQWQSYLDTL
;
A
#
# COMPACT_ATOMS: atom_id res chain seq x y z
N MET A 1 -15.27 43.47 -44.09
CA MET A 1 -14.07 43.58 -44.96
C MET A 1 -13.55 42.18 -45.24
N LYS A 2 -13.97 41.54 -46.34
CA LYS A 2 -13.18 41.31 -47.58
C LYS A 2 -11.71 40.89 -47.32
N LYS A 3 -11.36 39.62 -47.55
CA LYS A 3 -10.69 39.17 -48.79
C LYS A 3 -10.34 37.66 -48.77
N THR A 4 -10.94 36.96 -49.72
CA THR A 4 -10.46 35.71 -50.32
C THR A 4 -9.21 35.98 -51.15
N PHE A 5 -8.25 35.04 -51.20
CA PHE A 5 -7.24 34.99 -52.26
C PHE A 5 -7.03 33.53 -52.71
N TYR A 6 -7.25 33.33 -54.01
CA TYR A 6 -6.81 32.21 -54.84
C TYR A 6 -5.38 32.44 -55.32
N LEU A 7 -4.60 31.40 -55.53
CA LEU A 7 -3.48 31.30 -56.49
C LEU A 7 -2.93 29.85 -56.38
N SER A 8 -2.40 29.16 -57.37
CA SER A 8 -2.38 29.18 -58.83
C SER A 8 -1.50 27.99 -59.20
N THR A 9 -1.94 27.15 -60.12
CA THR A 9 -1.19 26.06 -60.74
C THR A 9 0.08 26.53 -61.46
N LYS A 10 1.16 25.73 -61.39
CA LYS A 10 2.19 25.65 -62.43
C LYS A 10 2.57 24.20 -62.68
N ALA A 11 2.33 23.77 -63.91
CA ALA A 11 2.83 22.53 -64.51
C ALA A 11 4.29 22.71 -64.92
N VAL A 12 5.08 21.64 -64.80
CA VAL A 12 6.35 21.48 -65.51
C VAL A 12 6.34 20.10 -66.17
N LEU A 13 6.64 20.12 -67.46
CA LEU A 13 6.61 19.02 -68.42
C LEU A 13 8.07 18.70 -68.78
N ILE A 14 8.57 17.48 -68.56
CA ILE A 14 9.84 17.03 -69.18
C ILE A 14 9.75 15.55 -69.58
N ALA A 15 9.77 15.39 -70.91
CA ALA A 15 10.37 14.37 -71.78
C ALA A 15 10.27 12.86 -71.49
N LEU A 16 9.65 12.16 -72.45
CA LEU A 16 9.78 10.74 -72.71
C LEU A 16 11.17 10.40 -73.28
N SER A 17 11.75 9.29 -72.82
CA SER A 17 12.71 8.48 -73.57
C SER A 17 12.30 7.01 -73.49
N SER A 18 11.89 6.45 -74.63
CA SER A 18 11.57 5.05 -74.84
C SER A 18 12.83 4.24 -75.17
N LEU A 19 13.03 3.07 -74.55
CA LEU A 19 13.63 1.91 -75.22
C LEU A 19 13.58 0.62 -74.38
N ALA A 20 13.26 -0.46 -75.09
CA ALA A 20 13.49 -1.88 -74.84
C ALA A 20 12.54 -2.64 -73.87
N LEU A 21 11.62 -3.38 -74.51
CA LEU A 21 10.98 -4.58 -73.99
C LEU A 21 12.01 -5.72 -73.82
N THR A 22 11.99 -6.34 -72.65
CA THR A 22 12.34 -7.75 -72.49
C THR A 22 11.43 -8.35 -71.43
N ALA A 23 10.65 -9.35 -71.85
CA ALA A 23 9.71 -10.10 -71.03
C ALA A 23 10.44 -10.92 -69.96
N CYS A 24 9.85 -11.01 -68.76
CA CYS A 24 9.88 -12.22 -67.93
C CYS A 24 8.84 -12.12 -66.79
N ASN A 25 7.98 -13.14 -66.76
CA ASN A 25 7.13 -13.64 -65.69
C ASN A 25 6.17 -12.71 -64.94
N ASP A 26 4.90 -12.93 -65.29
CA ASP A 26 3.72 -12.70 -64.49
C ASP A 26 3.83 -13.46 -63.14
N SER A 27 3.95 -12.70 -62.06
CA SER A 27 3.66 -13.18 -60.71
C SER A 27 2.99 -12.04 -59.95
N GLN A 28 1.72 -12.27 -59.60
CA GLN A 28 0.90 -11.32 -58.87
C GLN A 28 1.62 -10.83 -57.60
N PRO A 29 1.51 -9.53 -57.24
CA PRO A 29 1.97 -9.08 -55.95
C PRO A 29 1.11 -9.74 -54.87
N LYS A 30 1.68 -10.73 -54.18
CA LYS A 30 1.18 -11.17 -52.87
C LYS A 30 1.12 -9.93 -51.99
N THR A 31 -0.09 -9.48 -51.71
CA THR A 31 -0.37 -8.55 -50.64
C THR A 31 0.04 -9.26 -49.35
N THR A 32 1.27 -9.04 -48.91
CA THR A 32 1.72 -9.40 -47.57
C THR A 32 0.92 -8.52 -46.61
N THR A 33 -0.20 -9.05 -46.13
CA THR A 33 -0.84 -8.57 -44.92
C THR A 33 0.24 -8.51 -43.84
N ALA A 34 0.56 -7.31 -43.37
CA ALA A 34 1.35 -7.13 -42.18
C ALA A 34 0.75 -8.02 -41.07
N PRO A 35 1.56 -8.76 -40.30
CA PRO A 35 1.03 -9.50 -39.18
C PRO A 35 0.33 -8.50 -38.27
N ASP A 36 -0.95 -8.77 -38.04
CA ASP A 36 -1.79 -8.08 -37.07
C ASP A 36 -1.02 -8.07 -35.75
N VAL A 37 -0.53 -6.90 -35.35
CA VAL A 37 0.11 -6.73 -34.04
C VAL A 37 -1.03 -6.72 -33.04
N ALA A 38 -1.59 -7.91 -32.78
CA ALA A 38 -2.34 -8.17 -31.59
C ALA A 38 -1.45 -7.71 -30.44
N SER A 39 -1.88 -6.66 -29.74
CA SER A 39 -1.24 -6.20 -28.52
C SER A 39 -1.19 -7.38 -27.57
N VAL A 40 -0.02 -8.03 -27.46
CA VAL A 40 0.23 -9.00 -26.42
C VAL A 40 0.17 -8.21 -25.13
N GLN A 41 -1.01 -8.25 -24.47
CA GLN A 41 -1.12 -7.81 -23.09
C GLN A 41 -0.10 -8.65 -22.33
N ALA A 42 0.94 -8.00 -21.81
CA ALA A 42 1.92 -8.68 -21.00
C ALA A 42 1.18 -9.35 -19.83
N GLU A 43 1.42 -10.65 -19.63
CA GLU A 43 0.84 -11.38 -18.51
C GLU A 43 1.16 -10.65 -17.20
N PRO A 44 0.20 -10.54 -16.26
CA PRO A 44 0.42 -9.88 -14.99
C PRO A 44 1.60 -10.51 -14.24
N LYS A 45 2.55 -9.67 -13.78
CA LYS A 45 3.76 -10.15 -13.11
C LYS A 45 3.54 -10.27 -11.60
N VAL A 46 3.86 -11.43 -11.04
CA VAL A 46 3.99 -11.64 -9.59
C VAL A 46 5.23 -10.90 -9.08
N MET A 47 5.05 -10.01 -8.11
CA MET A 47 6.11 -9.24 -7.48
C MET A 47 5.67 -8.66 -6.14
N ALA A 48 6.65 -8.42 -5.27
CA ALA A 48 6.50 -7.47 -4.18
C ALA A 48 6.75 -6.07 -4.75
N TYR A 49 5.79 -5.17 -4.59
CA TYR A 49 5.76 -3.89 -5.27
C TYR A 49 5.34 -2.79 -4.31
N GLY A 50 5.94 -1.62 -4.43
CA GLY A 50 5.54 -0.44 -3.70
C GLY A 50 5.99 0.83 -4.39
N ARG A 51 5.17 1.88 -4.24
CA ARG A 51 5.42 3.17 -4.85
C ARG A 51 4.73 4.31 -4.11
N PHE A 52 5.25 5.50 -4.39
CA PHE A 52 4.57 6.76 -4.14
C PHE A 52 3.46 6.99 -5.18
N VAL A 53 2.35 7.60 -4.74
CA VAL A 53 1.11 7.76 -5.51
C VAL A 53 0.70 9.25 -5.52
N PRO A 54 1.39 10.10 -6.29
CA PRO A 54 1.08 11.54 -6.35
C PRO A 54 -0.33 11.82 -6.88
N GLU A 55 -0.88 10.93 -7.69
CA GLU A 55 -2.23 11.06 -8.25
C GLU A 55 -3.34 10.84 -7.21
N ARG A 56 -3.02 10.35 -6.01
CA ARG A 56 -3.96 10.13 -4.90
C ARG A 56 -3.38 10.69 -3.61
N ASN A 57 -3.51 12.00 -3.39
CA ASN A 57 -3.12 12.68 -2.14
C ASN A 57 -1.69 12.35 -1.65
N ASP A 58 -0.77 12.07 -2.57
CA ASP A 58 0.60 11.66 -2.25
C ASP A 58 0.69 10.36 -1.43
N ASP A 59 -0.31 9.48 -1.53
CA ASP A 59 -0.35 8.21 -0.80
C ASP A 59 0.92 7.37 -1.07
N PHE A 60 1.21 6.45 -0.16
CA PHE A 60 2.22 5.41 -0.40
C PHE A 60 1.55 4.06 -0.30
N ALA A 61 1.67 3.24 -1.34
CA ALA A 61 1.05 1.92 -1.42
C ALA A 61 2.12 0.84 -1.63
N TRP A 62 1.89 -0.33 -1.04
CA TRP A 62 2.77 -1.49 -1.22
C TRP A 62 1.98 -2.80 -1.12
N GLU A 63 2.49 -3.84 -1.77
CA GLU A 63 1.84 -5.14 -1.87
C GLU A 63 2.86 -6.26 -2.11
N ASN A 64 2.41 -7.49 -1.96
CA ASN A 64 3.03 -8.70 -2.47
C ASN A 64 1.95 -9.59 -3.09
N ASP A 65 2.25 -10.86 -3.35
CA ASP A 65 1.32 -11.85 -3.89
C ASP A 65 0.15 -12.25 -2.97
N LYS A 66 0.13 -11.76 -1.72
CA LYS A 66 -0.90 -12.10 -0.73
C LYS A 66 -1.78 -10.91 -0.36
N VAL A 67 -1.16 -9.75 -0.12
CA VAL A 67 -1.80 -8.59 0.50
C VAL A 67 -1.32 -7.27 -0.09
N ALA A 68 -2.15 -6.24 0.04
CA ALA A 68 -1.83 -4.87 -0.35
C ALA A 68 -2.21 -3.89 0.77
N PHE A 69 -1.50 -2.77 0.84
CA PHE A 69 -1.61 -1.77 1.88
C PHE A 69 -1.43 -0.36 1.34
N ARG A 70 -1.89 0.62 2.11
CA ARG A 70 -1.68 2.04 1.85
C ARG A 70 -1.52 2.84 3.13
N VAL A 71 -0.73 3.90 3.08
CA VAL A 71 -0.76 4.98 4.09
C VAL A 71 -1.07 6.30 3.42
N TYR A 72 -1.71 7.21 4.15
CA TYR A 72 -2.03 8.54 3.64
C TYR A 72 -0.78 9.40 3.42
N GLY A 73 -0.80 10.15 2.32
CA GLY A 73 0.29 11.02 1.92
C GLY A 73 0.33 12.43 2.51
N PRO A 74 1.42 13.18 2.24
CA PRO A 74 1.54 14.60 2.56
C PRO A 74 0.38 15.50 2.11
N ALA A 75 -0.26 15.20 0.97
CA ALA A 75 -1.38 15.99 0.45
C ALA A 75 -2.75 15.57 1.01
N ALA A 76 -2.81 14.58 1.91
CA ALA A 76 -4.05 14.21 2.58
C ALA A 76 -4.54 15.32 3.54
N PRO A 77 -5.86 15.59 3.61
CA PRO A 77 -6.42 16.57 4.55
C PRO A 77 -6.21 16.16 6.02
N LEU A 78 -5.88 17.13 6.89
CA LEU A 78 -5.70 16.87 8.33
C LEU A 78 -6.91 16.19 9.01
N LYS A 79 -8.12 16.57 8.60
CA LYS A 79 -9.34 16.03 9.20
C LYS A 79 -9.60 14.63 8.64
N GLY A 80 -9.72 13.65 9.54
CA GLY A 80 -10.11 12.28 9.20
C GLY A 80 -8.99 11.41 8.62
N HIS A 81 -7.74 11.88 8.66
CA HIS A 81 -6.58 11.15 8.14
C HIS A 81 -5.47 11.15 9.20
N SER A 82 -4.69 10.08 9.24
CA SER A 82 -3.54 9.94 10.11
C SER A 82 -2.59 8.85 9.58
N SER A 83 -1.55 8.50 10.34
CA SER A 83 -0.50 7.56 9.91
C SER A 83 -0.89 6.07 10.04
N GLY A 84 -2.18 5.76 10.13
CA GLY A 84 -2.69 4.39 10.15
C GLY A 84 -2.40 3.64 8.85
N VAL A 85 -2.15 2.34 8.94
CA VAL A 85 -1.98 1.47 7.77
C VAL A 85 -3.33 0.92 7.33
N ASP A 86 -3.66 1.16 6.07
CA ASP A 86 -4.86 0.70 5.39
C ASP A 86 -4.65 -0.69 4.76
N ALA A 87 -5.65 -1.57 4.87
CA ALA A 87 -5.61 -2.92 4.32
C ALA A 87 -6.48 -3.06 3.08
N TRP A 88 -5.86 -3.31 1.93
CA TRP A 88 -6.56 -3.50 0.67
C TRP A 88 -6.82 -4.98 0.43
N PHE A 89 -8.09 -5.36 0.35
CA PHE A 89 -8.49 -6.75 0.23
C PHE A 89 -8.15 -7.26 -1.16
N LYS A 90 -7.16 -8.14 -1.25
CA LYS A 90 -6.59 -8.67 -2.49
C LYS A 90 -6.78 -10.19 -2.54
N LYS A 91 -7.08 -10.74 -3.73
CA LYS A 91 -7.26 -12.19 -3.96
C LYS A 91 -6.57 -12.73 -5.23
N VAL A 92 -5.66 -11.95 -5.80
CA VAL A 92 -4.81 -12.33 -6.95
C VAL A 92 -3.34 -12.28 -6.53
N ASP A 93 -2.44 -12.94 -7.25
CA ASP A 93 -1.02 -13.04 -6.91
C ASP A 93 -0.12 -11.99 -7.59
N TYR A 94 -0.62 -11.33 -8.64
CA TYR A 94 0.08 -10.26 -9.34
C TYR A 94 -0.20 -8.87 -8.74
N SER A 95 0.62 -7.89 -9.09
CA SER A 95 0.49 -6.50 -8.61
C SER A 95 -0.80 -5.83 -9.11
N ILE A 96 -1.56 -5.22 -8.18
CA ILE A 96 -2.82 -4.49 -8.46
C ILE A 96 -2.66 -2.97 -8.38
N ILE A 97 -1.64 -2.44 -7.69
CA ILE A 97 -1.53 -1.02 -7.32
C ILE A 97 -1.66 -0.10 -8.53
N ASP A 98 -0.89 -0.33 -9.58
CA ASP A 98 -0.90 0.52 -10.77
C ASP A 98 -2.23 0.46 -11.50
N LYS A 99 -2.80 -0.74 -11.62
CA LYS A 99 -4.08 -0.96 -12.29
C LYS A 99 -5.22 -0.25 -11.55
N TRP A 100 -5.27 -0.39 -10.22
CA TRP A 100 -6.34 0.19 -9.40
C TRP A 100 -6.28 1.72 -9.39
N TYR A 101 -5.10 2.32 -9.22
CA TYR A 101 -4.96 3.78 -9.29
C TYR A 101 -5.22 4.32 -10.71
N ALA A 102 -4.72 3.67 -11.75
CA ALA A 102 -5.02 4.07 -13.13
C ALA A 102 -6.52 3.94 -13.46
N GLY A 103 -7.20 2.94 -12.90
CA GLY A 103 -8.65 2.78 -12.97
C GLY A 103 -9.39 3.92 -12.26
N HIS A 104 -8.97 4.28 -11.05
CA HIS A 104 -9.55 5.37 -10.26
C HIS A 104 -9.55 6.70 -11.03
N LEU A 105 -8.43 7.05 -11.67
CA LEU A 105 -8.32 8.25 -12.51
C LEU A 105 -9.26 8.25 -13.72
N LYS A 106 -9.74 7.07 -14.13
CA LYS A 106 -10.72 6.88 -15.21
C LYS A 106 -12.14 6.70 -14.69
N GLY A 107 -12.38 6.88 -13.39
CA GLY A 107 -13.69 6.73 -12.75
C GLY A 107 -14.07 5.30 -12.37
N ILE A 108 -13.14 4.33 -12.47
CA ILE A 108 -13.35 2.96 -12.00
C ILE A 108 -12.92 2.89 -10.53
N SER A 109 -13.88 2.78 -9.63
CA SER A 109 -13.62 2.75 -8.19
C SER A 109 -13.00 1.42 -7.76
N TYR A 110 -11.85 1.47 -7.09
CA TYR A 110 -11.25 0.31 -6.41
C TYR A 110 -11.90 0.00 -5.04
N HIS A 111 -12.91 0.78 -4.62
CA HIS A 111 -13.78 0.44 -3.48
C HIS A 111 -14.91 -0.54 -3.87
N GLN A 112 -14.86 -1.07 -5.10
CA GLN A 112 -15.76 -2.11 -5.61
C GLN A 112 -14.90 -3.24 -6.17
N ASP A 113 -15.30 -4.48 -5.94
CA ASP A 113 -14.56 -5.65 -6.44
C ASP A 113 -14.83 -5.87 -7.92
N HIS A 114 -13.78 -5.77 -8.74
CA HIS A 114 -13.80 -6.02 -10.19
C HIS A 114 -13.13 -7.35 -10.57
N GLY A 115 -12.95 -8.26 -9.61
CA GLY A 115 -12.39 -9.60 -9.79
C GLY A 115 -11.06 -9.82 -9.06
N GLU A 116 -10.39 -8.75 -8.62
CA GLU A 116 -9.06 -8.80 -7.97
C GLU A 116 -9.12 -8.59 -6.45
N GLY A 117 -10.28 -8.18 -5.94
CA GLY A 117 -10.43 -7.60 -4.62
C GLY A 117 -10.81 -6.11 -4.68
N TYR A 118 -10.75 -5.42 -3.55
CA TYR A 118 -11.18 -4.03 -3.37
C TYR A 118 -10.68 -3.43 -2.05
N ASP A 119 -10.89 -2.14 -1.83
CA ASP A 119 -10.60 -1.45 -0.56
C ASP A 119 -11.91 -1.12 0.19
N PRO A 120 -12.33 -1.92 1.18
CA PRO A 120 -13.42 -1.55 2.10
C PRO A 120 -12.93 -1.08 3.48
N TYR A 121 -11.63 -1.08 3.74
CA TYR A 121 -11.09 -0.87 5.06
C TYR A 121 -11.10 0.62 5.39
N HIS A 122 -11.73 1.01 6.50
CA HIS A 122 -11.81 2.42 6.88
C HIS A 122 -10.76 2.73 7.93
N THR A 123 -9.59 3.19 7.49
CA THR A 123 -8.51 3.55 8.42
C THR A 123 -8.80 4.84 9.20
N GLY A 124 -9.26 5.90 8.51
CA GLY A 124 -9.53 7.20 9.15
C GLY A 124 -8.35 7.74 9.97
N ILE A 125 -8.59 8.10 11.23
CA ILE A 125 -7.54 8.52 12.18
C ILE A 125 -6.97 7.37 13.05
N SER A 126 -7.48 6.15 12.87
CA SER A 126 -7.04 4.98 13.64
C SER A 126 -5.57 4.63 13.34
N ARG A 127 -5.04 3.64 14.07
CA ARG A 127 -3.75 3.02 13.76
C ARG A 127 -3.83 1.97 12.65
N GLY A 128 -5.03 1.69 12.15
CA GLY A 128 -5.25 0.69 11.11
C GLY A 128 -4.60 -0.65 11.48
N VAL A 129 -3.71 -1.13 10.61
CA VAL A 129 -3.00 -2.40 10.78
C VAL A 129 -1.59 -2.18 11.35
N GLY A 130 -1.51 -1.94 12.66
CA GLY A 130 -0.23 -1.97 13.39
C GLY A 130 0.60 -0.69 13.29
N SER A 131 0.00 0.50 13.13
CA SER A 131 0.76 1.75 13.21
C SER A 131 1.16 2.13 14.64
N THR A 132 2.26 2.88 14.75
CA THR A 132 2.82 3.40 16.00
C THR A 132 2.15 4.70 16.44
N ALA A 133 2.23 4.97 17.74
CA ALA A 133 2.01 6.27 18.38
C ALA A 133 2.95 6.42 19.59
N ILE A 134 3.27 7.66 19.98
CA ILE A 134 3.94 7.93 21.27
C ILE A 134 2.88 7.91 22.37
N TRP A 135 3.08 7.12 23.41
CA TRP A 135 2.10 6.92 24.48
C TRP A 135 2.45 7.76 25.70
N ILE A 136 1.68 8.81 25.98
CA ILE A 136 1.92 9.73 27.09
C ILE A 136 0.62 9.90 27.87
N ASP A 137 0.65 9.65 29.18
CA ASP A 137 -0.49 9.86 30.08
C ASP A 137 -1.82 9.27 29.57
N ASN A 138 -1.76 8.00 29.13
CA ASN A 138 -2.89 7.26 28.53
C ASN A 138 -3.43 7.84 27.20
N THR A 139 -2.67 8.69 26.53
CA THR A 139 -3.05 9.32 25.26
C THR A 139 -2.07 8.91 24.16
N PRO A 140 -2.56 8.41 23.01
CA PRO A 140 -1.72 8.17 21.84
C PRO A 140 -1.48 9.46 21.05
N TYR A 141 -0.22 9.84 20.91
CA TYR A 141 0.24 10.94 20.05
C TYR A 141 0.80 10.38 18.74
N ALA A 142 -0.01 10.42 17.71
CA ALA A 142 0.29 9.88 16.39
C ALA A 142 0.80 10.95 15.41
N ALA A 143 1.65 10.52 14.47
CA ALA A 143 1.94 11.30 13.28
C ALA A 143 0.71 11.41 12.37
N HIS A 144 0.65 12.45 11.54
CA HIS A 144 -0.38 12.58 10.51
C HIS A 144 -0.03 11.81 9.23
N SER A 145 1.01 12.22 8.53
CA SER A 145 1.49 11.59 7.29
C SER A 145 3.01 11.71 7.23
N PHE A 146 3.64 10.91 6.38
CA PHE A 146 5.08 11.01 6.15
C PHE A 146 5.41 12.35 5.47
N LYS A 147 6.64 12.83 5.64
CA LYS A 147 7.18 14.05 5.04
C LYS A 147 8.08 13.74 3.86
N ARG A 148 8.80 12.61 3.92
CA ARG A 148 9.69 12.13 2.87
C ARG A 148 9.61 10.62 2.79
N TYR A 149 10.00 10.09 1.63
CA TYR A 149 10.10 8.66 1.41
C TYR A 149 11.37 8.32 0.64
N THR A 150 11.86 7.10 0.83
CA THR A 150 12.90 6.47 0.02
C THR A 150 12.43 5.08 -0.37
N ILE A 151 12.47 4.73 -1.65
CA ILE A 151 12.24 3.36 -2.10
C ILE A 151 13.60 2.65 -2.12
N ASN A 152 13.74 1.60 -1.31
CA ASN A 152 14.98 0.83 -1.18
C ASN A 152 14.99 -0.35 -2.16
N GLU A 153 13.85 -1.04 -2.28
CA GLU A 153 13.62 -2.17 -3.19
C GLU A 153 12.15 -2.21 -3.61
N SER A 154 11.86 -2.48 -4.89
CA SER A 154 10.49 -2.63 -5.40
C SER A 154 10.51 -3.38 -6.74
N GLY A 155 9.51 -4.23 -6.97
CA GLY A 155 9.31 -4.96 -8.24
C GLY A 155 10.01 -6.31 -8.36
N GLY A 156 10.50 -6.85 -7.24
CA GLY A 156 11.22 -8.12 -7.13
C GLY A 156 10.54 -9.11 -6.19
N SER A 157 11.35 -9.92 -5.49
CA SER A 157 10.86 -10.85 -4.45
C SER A 157 10.60 -10.19 -3.10
N ASN A 158 10.99 -8.91 -2.96
CA ASN A 158 10.78 -8.10 -1.77
C ASN A 158 10.46 -6.65 -2.16
N VAL A 159 9.69 -5.98 -1.31
CA VAL A 159 9.53 -4.53 -1.35
C VAL A 159 10.09 -3.97 -0.05
N SER A 160 10.88 -2.90 -0.13
CA SER A 160 11.33 -2.17 1.04
C SER A 160 11.40 -0.68 0.75
N PHE A 161 10.94 0.12 1.71
CA PHE A 161 10.95 1.56 1.63
C PHE A 161 11.01 2.17 3.03
N THR A 162 11.46 3.41 3.11
CA THR A 162 11.54 4.16 4.36
C THR A 162 10.66 5.39 4.26
N LEU A 163 9.83 5.62 5.28
CA LEU A 163 9.00 6.81 5.44
C LEU A 163 9.53 7.63 6.62
N GLU A 164 9.74 8.93 6.42
CA GLU A 164 10.16 9.86 7.48
C GLU A 164 8.94 10.63 7.98
N TYR A 165 8.63 10.48 9.27
CA TYR A 165 7.57 11.23 9.96
C TYR A 165 8.18 12.25 10.92
N GLU A 166 7.48 13.36 11.15
CA GLU A 166 7.84 14.39 12.13
C GLU A 166 6.55 15.02 12.69
N TRP A 167 6.42 15.08 14.02
CA TRP A 167 5.26 15.65 14.71
C TRP A 167 5.59 16.13 16.12
N TYR A 168 4.72 16.99 16.67
CA TYR A 168 4.85 17.49 18.03
C TYR A 168 4.13 16.59 19.02
N THR A 169 4.75 16.38 20.18
CA THR A 169 4.17 15.71 21.35
C THR A 169 4.42 16.56 22.60
N PRO A 170 3.80 16.26 23.76
CA PRO A 170 4.16 16.88 25.03
C PRO A 170 5.63 16.72 25.44
N LEU A 171 6.35 15.73 24.89
CA LEU A 171 7.77 15.52 25.18
C LEU A 171 8.71 16.41 24.33
N GLY A 172 8.24 16.89 23.17
CA GLY A 172 9.06 17.57 22.18
C GLY A 172 8.74 17.17 20.74
N ILE A 173 9.63 17.51 19.81
CA ILE A 173 9.51 17.14 18.40
C ILE A 173 10.00 15.71 18.23
N VAL A 174 9.09 14.83 17.85
CA VAL A 174 9.41 13.44 17.56
C VAL A 174 9.59 13.27 16.06
N LYS A 175 10.64 12.52 15.68
CA LYS A 175 10.78 11.99 14.31
C LYS A 175 10.81 10.47 14.35
N GLU A 176 10.27 9.86 13.30
CA GLU A 176 10.34 8.42 13.08
C GLU A 176 10.83 8.16 11.66
N LEU A 177 11.98 7.49 11.52
CA LEU A 177 12.38 6.85 10.28
C LEU A 177 11.84 5.42 10.30
N LYS A 178 10.73 5.20 9.61
CA LYS A 178 10.02 3.91 9.56
C LYS A 178 10.39 3.18 8.27
N THR A 179 11.24 2.16 8.37
CA THR A 179 11.54 1.27 7.24
C THR A 179 10.59 0.09 7.26
N ILE A 180 9.87 -0.10 6.16
CA ILE A 180 8.95 -1.22 5.95
C ILE A 180 9.60 -2.17 4.96
N SER A 181 9.50 -3.47 5.22
CA SER A 181 9.87 -4.52 4.27
C SER A 181 8.84 -5.63 4.22
N MET A 182 8.61 -6.20 3.03
CA MET A 182 7.63 -7.26 2.83
C MET A 182 8.04 -8.16 1.67
N PRO A 183 8.49 -9.40 1.94
CA PRO A 183 8.78 -10.37 0.90
C PRO A 183 7.49 -10.99 0.33
N LEU A 184 7.61 -11.61 -0.84
CA LEU A 184 6.58 -12.51 -1.37
C LEU A 184 6.23 -13.63 -0.35
N GLY A 185 5.00 -14.12 -0.41
CA GLY A 185 4.48 -15.24 0.36
C GLY A 185 4.07 -14.92 1.79
N THR A 186 4.05 -13.65 2.20
CA THR A 186 3.77 -13.24 3.59
C THR A 186 2.48 -12.42 3.71
N GLN A 187 1.76 -12.58 4.82
CA GLN A 187 0.59 -11.75 5.16
C GLN A 187 0.98 -10.51 5.99
N VAL A 188 2.24 -10.45 6.44
CA VAL A 188 2.76 -9.41 7.33
C VAL A 188 3.97 -8.71 6.71
N PHE A 189 4.05 -7.40 6.94
CA PHE A 189 5.26 -6.62 6.73
C PHE A 189 6.05 -6.50 8.04
N THR A 190 7.35 -6.29 7.91
CA THR A 190 8.23 -5.94 9.03
C THR A 190 8.44 -4.44 9.06
N VAL A 191 8.46 -3.86 10.26
CA VAL A 191 8.75 -2.47 10.52
C VAL A 191 10.01 -2.36 11.36
N ASP A 192 10.99 -1.63 10.86
CA ASP A 192 12.20 -1.20 11.58
C ASP A 192 12.15 0.32 11.72
N SER A 193 11.82 0.79 12.91
CA SER A 193 11.68 2.22 13.21
C SER A 193 12.85 2.74 14.04
N VAL A 194 13.34 3.93 13.70
CA VAL A 194 14.28 4.71 14.50
C VAL A 194 13.61 6.02 14.90
N PHE A 195 13.44 6.22 16.20
CA PHE A 195 12.84 7.41 16.78
C PHE A 195 13.90 8.37 17.32
N THR A 196 13.67 9.67 17.13
CA THR A 196 14.41 10.74 17.81
C THR A 196 13.46 11.69 18.52
N LEU A 197 13.96 12.31 19.58
CA LEU A 197 13.32 13.41 20.29
C LEU A 197 14.23 14.64 20.21
N ASP A 198 13.71 15.73 19.66
CA ASP A 198 14.43 16.99 19.47
C ASP A 198 15.78 16.83 18.73
N GLY A 199 15.84 15.86 17.83
CA GLY A 199 17.01 15.59 16.98
C GLY A 199 17.91 14.45 17.46
N GLU A 200 17.77 13.98 18.70
CA GLU A 200 18.63 12.94 19.27
C GLU A 200 17.88 11.61 19.48
N PRO A 201 18.54 10.45 19.32
CA PRO A 201 17.95 9.16 19.67
C PRO A 201 17.46 9.13 21.11
N ALA A 202 16.25 8.60 21.32
CA ALA A 202 15.62 8.60 22.64
C ALA A 202 14.88 7.29 22.93
N VAL A 203 14.86 6.90 24.20
CA VAL A 203 13.95 5.88 24.74
C VAL A 203 12.59 6.55 24.92
N LEU A 204 11.65 6.23 24.05
CA LEU A 204 10.31 6.80 24.00
C LEU A 204 9.27 5.70 24.29
N PRO A 205 8.18 6.03 24.98
CA PRO A 205 7.06 5.11 25.17
C PRO A 205 6.29 4.98 23.85
N ILE A 206 6.31 3.79 23.25
CA ILE A 206 5.66 3.48 21.98
C ILE A 206 4.46 2.57 22.22
N ALA A 207 3.36 2.86 21.53
CA ALA A 207 2.22 1.95 21.41
C ALA A 207 2.05 1.53 19.95
N ILE A 208 1.90 0.23 19.71
CA ILE A 208 1.53 -0.36 18.41
C ILE A 208 0.05 -0.69 18.48
N GLY A 209 -0.75 -0.09 17.59
CA GLY A 209 -2.21 -0.22 17.62
C GLY A 209 -2.77 -0.99 16.43
N VAL A 210 -3.75 -1.84 16.71
CA VAL A 210 -4.62 -2.45 15.69
C VAL A 210 -6.05 -1.95 15.93
N ALA A 211 -6.65 -1.36 14.91
CA ALA A 211 -8.01 -0.83 14.99
C ALA A 211 -9.04 -1.95 15.22
N THR A 212 -10.09 -1.66 16.00
CA THR A 212 -11.21 -2.60 16.25
C THR A 212 -12.54 -2.14 15.64
N HIS A 213 -12.48 -1.10 14.79
CA HIS A 213 -13.60 -0.45 14.08
C HIS A 213 -14.84 -0.27 14.95
N ASP A 214 -14.69 0.52 16.00
CA ASP A 214 -15.79 0.87 16.92
C ASP A 214 -16.41 -0.39 17.54
N GLU A 215 -15.55 -1.25 18.09
CA GLU A 215 -15.90 -2.52 18.78
C GLU A 215 -16.54 -3.61 17.92
N LYS A 216 -16.48 -3.49 16.59
CA LYS A 216 -16.96 -4.54 15.68
C LYS A 216 -16.02 -5.74 15.65
N ALA A 217 -14.74 -5.55 15.94
CA ALA A 217 -13.76 -6.62 15.90
C ALA A 217 -13.67 -7.39 17.22
N LYS A 218 -13.60 -8.72 17.12
CA LYS A 218 -13.24 -9.61 18.22
C LYS A 218 -11.72 -9.57 18.41
N VAL A 219 -11.29 -9.05 19.55
CA VAL A 219 -9.88 -8.97 19.93
C VAL A 219 -9.37 -10.31 20.50
N SER A 220 -8.13 -10.66 20.16
CA SER A 220 -7.36 -11.76 20.76
C SER A 220 -5.90 -11.32 20.92
N TYR A 221 -5.23 -11.74 21.98
CA TYR A 221 -3.83 -11.44 22.22
C TYR A 221 -3.14 -12.60 22.95
N ASN A 222 -1.83 -12.68 22.79
CA ASN A 222 -0.99 -13.64 23.50
C ASN A 222 0.34 -12.96 23.84
N LYS A 223 0.59 -12.75 25.14
CA LYS A 223 1.83 -12.08 25.59
C LYS A 223 3.07 -12.97 25.39
N GLU A 224 2.92 -14.29 25.45
CA GLU A 224 4.02 -15.25 25.30
C GLU A 224 4.58 -15.28 23.88
N THR A 225 3.73 -15.02 22.88
CA THR A 225 4.10 -14.88 21.47
C THR A 225 4.19 -13.42 21.02
N GLY A 226 4.02 -12.48 21.95
CA GLY A 226 4.07 -11.05 21.66
C GLY A 226 3.04 -10.60 20.62
N ARG A 227 1.85 -11.20 20.62
CA ARG A 227 0.77 -11.00 19.63
C ARG A 227 -0.37 -10.15 20.16
N ILE A 228 -0.82 -9.21 19.33
CA ILE A 228 -2.19 -8.69 19.33
C ILE A 228 -2.85 -8.97 17.98
N SER A 229 -4.16 -9.18 17.98
CA SER A 229 -4.93 -9.43 16.77
C SER A 229 -6.38 -9.04 16.96
N ALA A 230 -7.04 -8.71 15.87
CA ALA A 230 -8.46 -8.45 15.80
C ALA A 230 -9.07 -9.24 14.63
N TRP A 231 -10.31 -9.68 14.78
CA TRP A 231 -11.07 -10.33 13.72
C TRP A 231 -12.47 -9.75 13.62
N GLU A 232 -12.86 -9.30 12.44
CA GLU A 232 -14.18 -8.73 12.18
C GLU A 232 -14.75 -9.24 10.86
N VAL A 233 -16.00 -8.91 10.58
CA VAL A 233 -16.66 -9.21 9.30
C VAL A 233 -16.93 -7.91 8.57
N ILE A 234 -16.34 -7.76 7.38
CA ILE A 234 -16.56 -6.63 6.48
C ILE A 234 -17.17 -7.16 5.19
N HIS A 235 -18.39 -6.71 4.88
CA HIS A 235 -19.18 -7.16 3.72
C HIS A 235 -19.21 -8.69 3.58
N ASP A 236 -19.66 -9.39 4.63
CA ASP A 236 -19.82 -10.85 4.71
C ASP A 236 -18.54 -11.68 4.76
N TYR A 237 -17.36 -11.06 4.65
CA TYR A 237 -16.07 -11.75 4.74
C TYR A 237 -15.33 -11.38 6.03
N GLY A 238 -14.76 -12.39 6.67
CA GLY A 238 -13.85 -12.22 7.78
C GLY A 238 -12.54 -11.52 7.36
N VAL A 239 -12.06 -10.61 8.20
CA VAL A 239 -10.73 -10.03 8.09
C VAL A 239 -10.04 -10.13 9.44
N GLY A 240 -8.82 -10.65 9.43
CA GLY A 240 -7.95 -10.72 10.59
C GLY A 240 -6.84 -9.70 10.45
N THR A 241 -6.66 -8.79 11.41
CA THR A 241 -5.54 -7.86 11.49
C THR A 241 -4.69 -8.19 12.71
N GLY A 242 -3.42 -7.82 12.72
CA GLY A 242 -2.56 -8.14 13.85
C GLY A 242 -1.19 -7.48 13.81
N ALA A 243 -0.54 -7.50 14.96
CA ALA A 243 0.83 -7.06 15.14
C ALA A 243 1.57 -8.00 16.10
N LEU A 244 2.86 -8.16 15.85
CA LEU A 244 3.78 -9.01 16.59
C LEU A 244 5.00 -8.19 17.01
N LEU A 245 5.36 -8.28 18.28
CA LEU A 245 6.59 -7.74 18.83
C LEU A 245 7.37 -8.88 19.47
N ASP A 246 8.69 -8.75 19.59
CA ASP A 246 9.47 -9.62 20.47
C ASP A 246 8.79 -9.72 21.86
N PRO A 247 8.39 -10.92 22.33
CA PRO A 247 7.72 -11.11 23.61
C PRO A 247 8.47 -10.47 24.79
N MET A 248 9.81 -10.43 24.73
CA MET A 248 10.64 -9.82 25.77
C MET A 248 10.52 -8.30 25.82
N ARG A 249 10.05 -7.67 24.74
CA ARG A 249 9.85 -6.22 24.62
C ARG A 249 8.41 -5.80 24.93
N VAL A 250 7.49 -6.74 25.15
CA VAL A 250 6.09 -6.41 25.46
C VAL A 250 5.95 -5.99 26.93
N GLU A 251 5.84 -4.68 27.14
CA GLU A 251 5.62 -4.09 28.45
C GLU A 251 4.17 -4.29 28.90
N GLY A 252 3.22 -4.15 27.97
CA GLY A 252 1.80 -4.36 28.26
C GLY A 252 0.96 -4.53 27.01
N ILE A 253 -0.26 -5.05 27.19
CA ILE A 253 -1.29 -5.15 26.16
C ILE A 253 -2.59 -4.64 26.77
N LYS A 254 -3.33 -3.80 26.05
CA LYS A 254 -4.62 -3.30 26.53
C LYS A 254 -5.59 -3.03 25.39
N HIS A 255 -6.78 -3.59 25.50
CA HIS A 255 -7.91 -3.20 24.67
C HIS A 255 -8.51 -1.90 25.21
N ILE A 256 -8.63 -0.88 24.34
CA ILE A 256 -9.18 0.42 24.69
C ILE A 256 -10.29 0.75 23.68
N PRO A 257 -11.56 0.52 24.05
CA PRO A 257 -12.70 0.95 23.25
C PRO A 257 -12.92 2.46 23.37
N SER A 258 -13.55 3.05 22.36
CA SER A 258 -13.98 4.45 22.33
C SER A 258 -15.31 4.59 21.58
N GLU A 259 -16.17 5.46 22.09
CA GLU A 259 -17.39 5.89 21.39
C GLU A 259 -17.08 6.91 20.27
N VAL A 260 -15.85 7.43 20.24
CA VAL A 260 -15.38 8.28 19.15
C VAL A 260 -14.92 7.39 18.00
N LYS A 261 -15.52 7.63 16.83
CA LYS A 261 -15.21 6.91 15.60
C LYS A 261 -13.69 6.88 15.34
N ASP A 262 -13.19 5.70 14.96
CA ASP A 262 -11.79 5.41 14.61
C ASP A 262 -10.81 5.39 15.81
N GLU A 263 -11.29 5.55 17.05
CA GLU A 263 -10.42 5.58 18.25
C GLU A 263 -10.39 4.27 19.04
N SER A 264 -11.16 3.26 18.66
CA SER A 264 -11.14 1.93 19.29
C SER A 264 -10.00 1.05 18.79
N HIS A 265 -9.19 0.51 19.71
CA HIS A 265 -7.99 -0.25 19.38
C HIS A 265 -7.63 -1.30 20.43
N ILE A 266 -7.00 -2.39 19.99
CA ILE A 266 -6.10 -3.18 20.82
C ILE A 266 -4.68 -2.62 20.69
N TRP A 267 -4.04 -2.35 21.83
CA TRP A 267 -2.70 -1.77 21.91
C TRP A 267 -1.70 -2.75 22.50
N MET A 268 -0.47 -2.71 21.98
CA MET A 268 0.71 -3.33 22.57
C MET A 268 1.73 -2.23 22.88
N PHE A 269 2.18 -2.18 24.13
CA PHE A 269 3.08 -1.16 24.65
C PHE A 269 4.52 -1.70 24.73
N THR A 270 5.46 -0.84 24.37
CA THR A 270 6.90 -1.08 24.40
C THR A 270 7.63 0.27 24.51
N SER A 271 8.93 0.23 24.77
CA SER A 271 9.80 1.40 24.56
C SER A 271 10.75 1.18 23.38
N SER A 272 11.16 2.28 22.73
CA SER A 272 12.35 2.26 21.88
C SER A 272 13.60 1.98 22.72
N ASP A 273 14.65 1.42 22.10
CA ASP A 273 15.91 1.21 22.80
C ASP A 273 16.74 2.50 22.91
N THR A 274 17.96 2.41 23.46
CA THR A 274 18.85 3.56 23.63
C THR A 274 19.33 4.20 22.32
N GLN A 275 19.14 3.52 21.19
CA GLN A 275 19.37 4.05 19.84
C GLN A 275 18.06 4.49 19.17
N GLY A 276 16.96 4.56 19.91
CA GLY A 276 15.64 4.92 19.40
C GLY A 276 14.96 3.81 18.60
N LYS A 277 15.43 2.56 18.66
CA LYS A 277 14.93 1.50 17.76
C LYS A 277 13.77 0.69 18.33
N VAL A 278 12.80 0.41 17.45
CA VAL A 278 11.75 -0.60 17.63
C VAL A 278 11.59 -1.39 16.34
N THR A 279 11.59 -2.72 16.46
CA THR A 279 11.29 -3.63 15.34
C THR A 279 10.08 -4.47 15.68
N TYR A 280 9.12 -4.58 14.77
CA TYR A 280 7.91 -5.36 14.94
C TYR A 280 7.36 -5.81 13.58
N LYS A 281 6.37 -6.71 13.56
CA LYS A 281 5.64 -7.10 12.35
C LYS A 281 4.18 -6.72 12.47
N ALA A 282 3.52 -6.42 11.35
CA ALA A 282 2.08 -6.21 11.30
C ALA A 282 1.52 -6.63 9.95
N GLY A 283 0.24 -6.94 9.90
CA GLY A 283 -0.40 -7.35 8.66
C GLY A 283 -1.83 -7.82 8.86
N PHE A 284 -2.39 -8.38 7.79
CA PHE A 284 -3.76 -8.85 7.81
C PHE A 284 -3.94 -10.07 6.92
N ALA A 285 -5.07 -10.75 7.09
CA ALA A 285 -5.57 -11.73 6.15
C ALA A 285 -7.06 -11.49 5.91
N TRP A 286 -7.50 -11.74 4.67
CA TRP A 286 -8.90 -11.60 4.28
C TRP A 286 -9.46 -12.94 3.81
N GLN A 287 -10.62 -13.31 4.35
CA GLN A 287 -11.30 -14.57 4.02
C GLN A 287 -11.56 -14.71 2.52
N GLY A 288 -11.82 -13.61 1.81
CA GLY A 288 -12.02 -13.64 0.35
C GLY A 288 -10.79 -14.01 -0.47
N ALA A 289 -9.58 -13.98 0.12
CA ALA A 289 -8.35 -14.48 -0.50
C ALA A 289 -8.20 -16.02 -0.38
N GLY A 290 -8.96 -16.66 0.52
CA GLY A 290 -9.09 -18.11 0.61
C GLY A 290 -8.02 -18.86 1.43
N GLU A 291 -6.87 -18.25 1.74
CA GLU A 291 -5.78 -18.93 2.48
C GLU A 291 -6.02 -18.98 3.99
N ILE A 292 -6.41 -17.86 4.59
CA ILE A 292 -6.75 -17.74 6.01
C ILE A 292 -8.19 -17.24 6.08
N THR A 293 -9.07 -18.09 6.58
CA THR A 293 -10.54 -17.92 6.47
C THR A 293 -11.24 -17.82 7.82
N THR A 294 -10.51 -18.02 8.91
CA THR A 294 -11.05 -18.01 10.27
C THR A 294 -10.12 -17.26 11.23
N ASN A 295 -10.70 -16.79 12.33
CA ASN A 295 -9.94 -16.14 13.39
C ASN A 295 -8.87 -17.08 13.97
N GLU A 296 -9.21 -18.35 14.16
CA GLU A 296 -8.30 -19.36 14.69
C GLU A 296 -7.11 -19.62 13.75
N GLN A 297 -7.34 -19.67 12.43
CA GLN A 297 -6.26 -19.75 11.44
C GLN A 297 -5.36 -18.51 11.46
N TRP A 298 -5.95 -17.31 11.59
CA TRP A 298 -5.17 -16.08 11.68
C TRP A 298 -4.27 -16.04 12.91
N GLN A 299 -4.81 -16.40 14.07
CA GLN A 299 -4.04 -16.49 15.30
C GLN A 299 -2.93 -17.54 15.19
N SER A 300 -3.23 -18.71 14.62
CA SER A 300 -2.23 -19.78 14.42
C SER A 300 -1.12 -19.33 13.49
N TYR A 301 -1.45 -18.62 12.39
CA TYR A 301 -0.45 -18.07 11.48
C TYR A 301 0.47 -17.08 12.21
N LEU A 302 -0.10 -16.12 12.94
CA LEU A 302 0.68 -15.13 13.69
C LEU A 302 1.57 -15.78 14.75
N ASP A 303 1.10 -16.79 15.46
CA ASP A 303 1.85 -17.50 16.51
C ASP A 303 2.99 -18.39 15.94
N THR A 304 3.11 -18.52 14.61
CA THR A 304 4.22 -19.25 13.94
C THR A 304 5.38 -18.36 13.47
N LEU A 305 5.24 -17.04 13.59
CA LEU A 305 6.14 -16.03 13.00
C LEU A 305 7.25 -15.51 13.91
#